data_AF-A0A183FWL0-F1
#
_entry.id   AF-A0A183FWL0-F1
#
_cell.length_a   1.000
_cell.length_b   1.000
_cell.length_c   1.000
_cell.angle_alpha   90.00
_cell.angle_beta   90.00
_cell.angle_gamma   90.00
#
_symmetry.space_group_name_H-M   'P 1'
#
loop_
_entity.id
_entity.type
_entity.pdbx_description
1 polymer ?
#
loop_
_entity_poly.entity_id
_entity_poly.type
_entity_poly.pdbx_seq_one_letter_code
_entity_poly.pdbx_strand_id
1 'polypeptide(L)' 'MLSHSRLRKSFSKVTTKPLSVPFAEPPTGEQRFRPPKPKKPWNETVVANTLSPACYQVNIFSICERN' A
#
# COMPACT_ATOMS: atom_id res chain seq x y z
N MET A 1 -22.14 -3.54 18.34
CA MET A 1 -20.68 -3.44 18.58
C MET A 1 -20.01 -3.06 17.27
N LEU A 2 -19.74 -1.77 17.03
CA LEU A 2 -19.10 -1.31 15.80
C LEU A 2 -17.58 -1.46 15.96
N SER A 3 -17.01 -2.47 15.30
CA SER A 3 -15.56 -2.66 15.13
C SER A 3 -15.03 -1.54 14.22
N HIS A 4 -14.59 -0.45 14.84
CA HIS A 4 -14.00 0.68 14.11
C HIS A 4 -12.57 0.33 13.69
N SER A 5 -12.33 0.33 12.38
CA SER A 5 -11.01 0.19 11.76
C SER A 5 -10.01 1.17 12.37
N ARG A 6 -9.03 0.70 13.15
CA ARG A 6 -8.07 1.56 13.88
C ARG A 6 -6.73 1.62 13.14
N LEU A 7 -6.12 2.80 13.03
CA LEU A 7 -4.78 3.02 12.47
C LEU A 7 -3.82 3.37 13.61
N ARG A 8 -2.60 2.81 13.63
CA ARG A 8 -1.58 3.12 14.65
C ARG A 8 -0.27 3.62 14.04
N LYS A 9 0.28 4.64 14.66
CA LYS A 9 1.64 5.15 14.46
C LYS A 9 2.53 4.75 15.64
N SER A 10 3.82 4.53 15.38
CA SER A 10 4.83 4.52 16.45
C SER A 10 5.29 5.96 16.72
N PHE A 11 5.43 6.33 17.99
CA PHE A 11 5.81 7.67 18.46
C PHE A 11 7.29 8.04 18.24
N SER A 12 7.97 7.44 17.26
CA SER A 12 9.37 7.74 16.95
C SER A 12 9.45 8.52 15.63
N LYS A 13 9.79 9.82 15.76
CA LYS A 13 10.03 10.84 14.72
C LYS A 13 8.84 11.76 14.39
N VAL A 14 9.15 13.06 14.41
CA VAL A 14 8.33 14.29 14.35
C VAL A 14 7.53 14.45 13.03
N THR A 15 6.83 13.40 12.56
CA THR A 15 6.03 13.45 11.33
C THR A 15 4.70 12.71 11.51
N THR A 16 3.61 13.46 11.51
CA THR A 16 2.24 12.96 11.77
C THR A 16 1.56 12.34 10.54
N LYS A 17 2.25 12.21 9.40
CA LYS A 17 1.69 11.67 8.14
C LYS A 17 1.76 10.13 8.08
N PRO A 18 0.66 9.38 7.87
CA PRO A 18 0.71 7.94 7.67
C PRO A 18 1.31 7.62 6.30
N LEU A 19 2.22 6.63 6.22
CA LEU A 19 2.99 6.35 5.01
C LEU A 19 2.35 5.29 4.10
N SER A 20 1.51 4.41 4.64
CA SER A 20 0.98 3.24 3.92
C SER A 20 -0.43 2.85 4.39
N VAL A 21 -1.45 3.52 3.86
CA VAL A 21 -2.86 3.15 4.10
C VAL A 21 -3.40 2.37 2.90
N PRO A 22 -3.88 1.12 3.07
CA PRO A 22 -4.41 0.33 1.97
C PRO A 22 -5.78 0.88 1.53
N PHE A 23 -5.89 1.26 0.26
CA PHE A 23 -7.14 1.79 -0.32
C PHE A 23 -7.90 0.76 -1.17
N ALA A 24 -7.19 -0.21 -1.75
CA ALA A 24 -7.74 -1.22 -2.64
C ALA A 24 -7.17 -2.62 -2.31
N GLU A 25 -7.85 -3.65 -2.79
CA GLU A 25 -7.30 -5.01 -2.81
C GLU A 25 -6.12 -5.12 -3.80
N PRO A 26 -5.16 -6.03 -3.55
CA PRO A 26 -3.98 -6.17 -4.42
C PRO A 26 -4.35 -6.50 -5.87
N PRO A 27 -3.87 -5.73 -6.86
CA PRO A 27 -4.20 -5.91 -8.28
C PRO A 27 -3.40 -7.06 -8.92
N THR A 28 -3.42 -8.23 -8.28
CA THR A 28 -2.63 -9.42 -8.67
C THR A 28 -3.54 -10.57 -9.15
N GLY A 29 -2.96 -11.55 -9.85
CA GLY A 29 -3.70 -12.69 -10.40
C GLY A 29 -4.81 -12.24 -11.35
N GLU A 30 -6.03 -12.72 -11.12
CA GLU A 30 -7.20 -12.34 -11.92
C GLU A 30 -7.60 -10.86 -11.77
N GLN A 31 -7.13 -10.14 -10.76
CA GLN A 31 -7.44 -8.72 -10.58
C GLN A 31 -6.50 -7.82 -11.41
N ARG A 32 -5.49 -8.41 -12.05
CA ARG A 32 -4.60 -7.67 -12.94
C ARG A 32 -5.41 -7.09 -14.09
N PHE A 33 -5.15 -5.82 -14.43
CA PHE A 33 -5.82 -5.08 -15.50
C PHE A 33 -7.33 -4.87 -15.32
N ARG A 34 -7.88 -5.14 -14.13
CA ARG A 34 -9.26 -4.82 -13.77
C ARG A 34 -9.32 -3.53 -12.94
N PRO A 35 -10.49 -2.87 -12.87
CA PRO A 35 -10.69 -1.75 -11.96
C PRO A 35 -10.33 -2.12 -10.51
N PRO A 36 -9.76 -1.18 -9.73
CA PRO A 36 -9.38 -1.45 -8.35
C PRO A 36 -10.61 -1.79 -7.52
N LYS A 37 -10.54 -2.90 -6.77
CA LYS A 37 -11.59 -3.28 -5.83
C LYS A 37 -11.36 -2.56 -4.49
N PRO A 38 -12.38 -1.93 -3.88
CA PRO A 38 -12.24 -1.32 -2.56
C PRO A 38 -11.73 -2.32 -1.52
N LYS A 39 -10.87 -1.85 -0.61
CA LYS A 39 -10.36 -2.70 0.48
C LYS A 39 -11.50 -3.07 1.43
N LYS A 40 -11.56 -4.34 1.85
CA LYS A 40 -12.48 -4.75 2.92
C LYS A 40 -12.13 -4.05 4.25
N PRO A 41 -13.13 -3.77 5.11
CA PRO A 41 -12.86 -3.25 6.45
C PRO A 41 -11.94 -4.20 7.20
N TRP A 42 -10.98 -3.65 7.92
CA TRP A 42 -10.03 -4.41 8.71
C TRP A 42 -10.41 -4.36 10.19
N ASN A 43 -10.34 -5.50 10.87
CA ASN A 43 -10.63 -5.58 12.30
C ASN A 43 -9.43 -5.21 13.17
N GLU A 44 -8.22 -5.31 12.61
CA GLU A 44 -6.96 -5.16 13.34
C GLU A 44 -6.31 -3.81 13.09
N THR A 45 -5.38 -3.42 13.96
CA THR A 45 -4.75 -2.11 13.84
C THR A 45 -3.66 -2.11 12.76
N VAL A 46 -3.83 -1.31 11.71
CA VAL A 46 -2.83 -1.17 10.64
C VAL A 46 -1.71 -0.24 11.07
N VAL A 47 -0.46 -0.72 10.99
CA VAL A 47 0.74 0.04 11.33
C VAL A 47 1.28 0.71 10.06
N ALA A 48 1.11 2.02 9.94
CA ALA A 48 1.47 2.79 8.74
C ALA A 48 2.78 3.59 8.91
N ASN A 49 3.83 2.91 9.40
CA ASN A 49 5.13 3.52 9.73
C ASN A 49 6.18 3.41 8.62
N THR A 50 5.93 2.61 7.59
CA THR A 50 6.85 2.33 6.49
C THR A 50 6.18 2.60 5.15
N LEU A 51 6.97 2.93 4.13
CA LEU A 51 6.46 3.06 2.77
C LEU A 51 6.18 1.68 2.17
N SER A 52 5.06 1.57 1.47
CA SER A 52 4.76 0.39 0.65
C SER A 52 5.73 0.31 -0.53
N PRO A 53 6.03 -0.89 -1.04
CA PRO A 53 6.81 -1.03 -2.26
C PRO A 53 6.13 -0.27 -3.41
N ALA A 54 6.96 0.33 -4.26
CA ALA A 54 6.48 0.99 -5.47
C ALA A 54 5.76 -0.01 -6.40
N CYS A 55 4.87 0.51 -7.24
CA CYS A 55 4.24 -0.29 -8.29
C CYS A 55 5.29 -0.86 -9.26
N TYR A 56 4.91 -1.88 -10.03
CA TYR A 56 5.76 -2.41 -11.09
C TYR A 56 6.15 -1.29 -12.06
N GLN A 57 7.45 -1.05 -12.16
CA GLN A 57 8.06 -0.04 -13.04
C GLN A 57 9.23 -0.70 -13.76
N VAL A 58 9.37 -0.40 -15.05
CA VAL A 58 10.56 -0.79 -15.81
C VAL A 58 11.70 0.13 -15.40
N ASN A 59 12.87 -0.44 -15.08
CA ASN A 59 14.06 0.36 -14.81
C ASN A 59 14.55 0.96 -16.14
N ILE A 60 14.39 2.28 -16.31
CA ILE A 60 14.79 3.01 -17.53
C ILE A 60 16.28 2.81 -17.87
N PHE A 61 17.14 2.66 -16.87
CA PHE A 61 18.57 2.43 -17.06
C PHE A 61 18.90 1.02 -17.60
N SER A 62 17.97 0.06 -17.50
CA SER A 62 18.14 -1.29 -18.04
C SER A 62 17.61 -1.45 -19.47
N ILE A 63 16.93 -0.44 -20.02
CA ILE A 63 16.31 -0.50 -21.35
C ILE A 63 17.35 -0.19 -22.45
N CYS A 64 18.41 0.57 -22.13
CA CYS A 64 19.43 1.01 -23.09
C CYS A 64 20.69 0.10 -23.17
N GLU A 65 20.84 -0.91 -22.29
CA GLU A 65 21.96 -1.88 -22.36
C GLU A 65 21.60 -3.18 -23.10
N ARG A 66 20.57 -3.15 -23.95
CA ARG A 66 20.27 -4.27 -24.86
C ARG A 66 20.47 -3.81 -26.31
N ASN A 67 21.76 -3.84 -26.68
CA ASN A 67 22.38 -3.70 -28.02
C ASN A 67 22.33 -2.31 -28.65
#